data_AF-A0A6A5XDV0-F1
#
_entry.id   AF-A0A6A5XDV0-F1
#
_cell.length_a   1.000
_cell.length_b   1.000
_cell.length_c   1.000
_cell.angle_alpha   90.00
_cell.angle_beta   90.00
_cell.angle_gamma   90.00
#
_symmetry.space_group_name_H-M   'P 1'
#
loop_
_entity.id
_entity.type
_entity.pdbx_description
1 polymer ?
#
loop_
_entity_poly.entity_id
_entity_poly.type
_entity_poly.pdbx_seq_one_letter_code
_entity_poly.pdbx_strand_id
1 'polypeptide(L)'
;MSHNTMLARITFYFSLVSLATAQFGPGGRYGPYRGPDPGPGYGPYGRGGRGRGPFGYTSYQDFLNQREKIVIAHGVLAALAFVIFFPAGAILIRLGSFRGAWLIHGLLQTFALVTYIAAFGIGVWMVNNVPVNLLDHYHPIIGIVVLVLLAFQPILGLLHHSKFKKHGRRTIWTYGHLWLGRIAITLGIINGGLGMLFATETRMFVPTRGQMIAYGVVAGLVWLLWVSVSVFGEVKRVRERRRVSTKEAELEGKDQYA
;
A
#
# COMPACT_ATOMS: atom_id res chain seq x y z
N MET A 1 36.27 0.61 17.98
CA MET A 1 34.92 0.46 18.55
C MET A 1 34.15 1.75 18.22
N SER A 2 33.20 1.83 17.28
CA SER A 2 31.84 1.31 17.40
C SER A 2 31.02 1.38 16.08
N HIS A 3 31.63 1.20 14.90
CA HIS A 3 30.88 1.20 13.62
C HIS A 3 29.80 0.12 13.49
N ASN A 4 29.84 -0.93 14.34
CA ASN A 4 28.85 -2.00 14.36
C ASN A 4 27.58 -1.67 15.19
N THR A 5 27.54 -0.54 15.90
CA THR A 5 26.38 -0.18 16.75
C THR A 5 25.29 0.60 16.00
N MET A 6 25.61 1.20 14.85
CA MET A 6 24.65 1.99 14.06
C MET A 6 23.81 1.12 13.12
N LEU A 7 24.40 0.03 12.59
CA LEU A 7 23.70 -0.94 11.74
C LEU A 7 22.71 -1.81 12.55
N ALA A 8 23.02 -2.11 13.81
CA ALA A 8 22.12 -2.87 14.69
C ALA A 8 20.83 -2.11 15.07
N ARG A 9 20.83 -0.77 14.99
CA ARG A 9 19.65 0.06 15.30
C ARG A 9 18.70 0.22 14.11
N ILE A 10 19.18 0.06 12.89
CA ILE A 10 18.34 0.16 11.68
C ILE A 10 17.63 -1.17 11.40
N THR A 11 18.23 -2.31 11.79
CA THR A 11 17.57 -3.62 11.72
C THR A 11 16.45 -3.78 12.76
N PHE A 12 16.44 -2.98 13.84
CA PHE A 12 15.41 -3.05 14.89
C PHE A 12 14.10 -2.30 14.52
N TYR A 13 14.12 -1.43 13.51
CA TYR A 13 12.90 -0.75 13.01
C TYR A 13 12.19 -1.50 11.88
N PHE A 14 12.77 -2.61 11.40
CA PHE A 14 12.18 -3.45 10.35
C PHE A 14 11.53 -4.75 10.87
N SER A 15 11.49 -4.97 12.19
CA SER A 15 10.98 -6.20 12.81
C SER A 15 9.57 -6.09 13.43
N LEU A 16 8.80 -5.04 13.14
CA LEU A 16 7.41 -4.91 13.59
C LEU A 16 6.37 -4.91 12.46
N VAL A 17 6.58 -5.77 11.46
CA VAL A 17 5.50 -6.20 10.55
C VAL A 17 5.56 -7.73 10.43
N SER A 18 5.35 -8.40 11.57
CA SER A 18 5.10 -9.86 11.62
C SER A 18 3.85 -10.17 12.46
N LEU A 19 2.83 -9.32 12.35
CA LEU A 19 1.50 -9.52 12.96
C LEU A 19 0.38 -9.44 11.90
N ALA A 20 0.68 -9.94 10.69
CA ALA A 20 -0.33 -10.33 9.72
C ALA A 20 -0.20 -11.83 9.39
N THR A 21 0.19 -12.64 10.37
CA THR A 21 -0.30 -14.03 10.45
C THR A 21 -1.60 -14.01 11.24
N ALA A 22 -2.61 -13.29 10.74
CA ALA A 22 -3.97 -13.65 11.11
C ALA A 22 -4.16 -15.07 10.55
N GLN A 23 -4.15 -16.04 11.46
CA GLN A 23 -4.46 -17.45 11.24
C GLN A 23 -5.44 -17.63 10.07
N PHE A 24 -4.92 -17.93 8.88
CA PHE A 24 -5.68 -18.60 7.84
C PHE A 24 -5.78 -20.07 8.25
N GLY A 25 -6.54 -20.33 9.31
CA GLY A 25 -6.93 -21.66 9.77
C GLY A 25 -8.39 -21.91 9.38
N PRO A 26 -8.74 -23.11 8.89
CA PRO A 26 -10.12 -23.42 8.50
C PRO A 26 -10.95 -23.65 9.78
N GLY A 27 -11.73 -22.65 10.19
CA GLY A 27 -12.71 -22.84 11.25
C GLY A 27 -12.88 -21.63 12.16
N GLY A 28 -13.82 -20.76 11.82
CA GLY A 28 -14.36 -19.73 12.70
C GLY A 28 -15.86 -19.64 12.51
N ARG A 29 -16.61 -20.55 13.14
CA ARG A 29 -18.08 -20.50 13.21
C ARG A 29 -18.50 -19.31 14.07
N TYR A 30 -18.76 -18.15 13.48
CA TYR A 30 -19.62 -17.12 14.08
C TYR A 30 -20.26 -16.30 12.95
N GLY A 31 -21.44 -16.74 12.51
CA GLY A 31 -22.37 -15.95 11.70
C GLY A 31 -23.70 -15.82 12.45
N PRO A 32 -24.35 -14.66 12.50
CA PRO A 32 -25.62 -14.49 13.18
C PRO A 32 -26.75 -14.87 12.23
N TYR A 33 -27.13 -16.14 12.21
CA TYR A 33 -28.43 -16.57 11.68
C TYR A 33 -29.05 -17.57 12.65
N ARG A 34 -29.98 -17.07 13.46
CA ARG A 34 -30.86 -17.86 14.31
C ARG A 34 -32.02 -18.34 13.44
N GLY A 35 -31.87 -19.53 12.84
CA GLY A 35 -33.00 -20.31 12.34
C GLY A 35 -33.71 -21.04 13.49
N PRO A 36 -34.95 -21.53 13.31
CA PRO A 36 -35.72 -22.13 14.39
C PRO A 36 -35.13 -23.49 14.79
N ASP A 37 -35.04 -23.74 16.11
CA ASP A 37 -34.66 -25.02 16.71
C ASP A 37 -35.56 -26.18 16.25
N PRO A 38 -35.00 -27.33 15.87
CA PRO A 38 -35.60 -28.64 16.09
C PRO A 38 -34.94 -29.31 17.31
N GLY A 39 -35.76 -29.78 18.26
CA GLY A 39 -35.38 -30.29 19.58
C GLY A 39 -34.43 -31.50 19.66
N PRO A 40 -34.18 -32.02 20.88
CA PRO A 40 -32.99 -32.78 21.21
C PRO A 40 -33.12 -34.28 20.90
N GLY A 41 -32.14 -34.83 20.17
CA GLY A 41 -31.99 -36.26 19.91
C GLY A 41 -30.60 -36.78 20.29
N TYR A 42 -30.57 -37.70 21.25
CA TYR A 42 -29.43 -38.45 21.78
C TYR A 42 -28.62 -39.24 20.72
N GLY A 43 -27.32 -39.44 20.96
CA GLY A 43 -26.62 -40.67 20.53
C GLY A 43 -25.21 -40.52 19.92
N PRO A 44 -24.14 -41.10 20.50
CA PRO A 44 -22.74 -40.77 20.16
C PRO A 44 -21.96 -41.92 19.51
N TYR A 45 -21.47 -41.81 18.26
CA TYR A 45 -20.35 -42.63 17.74
C TYR A 45 -19.67 -41.98 16.50
N GLY A 46 -18.35 -41.80 16.60
CA GLY A 46 -17.39 -42.36 15.62
C GLY A 46 -17.33 -41.83 14.18
N ARG A 47 -16.27 -41.04 13.91
CA ARG A 47 -15.24 -41.24 12.87
C ARG A 47 -15.68 -41.53 11.42
N GLY A 48 -15.32 -40.59 10.55
CA GLY A 48 -14.71 -40.87 9.23
C GLY A 48 -15.66 -41.30 8.11
N GLY A 49 -16.08 -40.33 7.30
CA GLY A 49 -16.70 -40.61 6.01
C GLY A 49 -16.73 -39.37 5.12
N ARG A 50 -15.76 -39.22 4.21
CA ARG A 50 -15.91 -38.37 3.03
C ARG A 50 -16.91 -39.05 2.10
N GLY A 51 -18.20 -38.88 2.37
CA GLY A 51 -19.27 -39.33 1.49
C GLY A 51 -19.33 -38.43 0.25
N ARG A 52 -18.76 -38.90 -0.87
CA ARG A 52 -18.88 -38.29 -2.19
C ARG A 52 -20.28 -38.58 -2.72
N GLY A 53 -21.23 -37.68 -2.46
CA GLY A 53 -22.53 -37.68 -3.13
C GLY A 53 -22.41 -37.19 -4.59
N PRO A 54 -23.28 -37.62 -5.52
CA PRO A 54 -23.10 -37.36 -6.96
C PRO A 54 -23.47 -35.93 -7.39
N PHE A 55 -24.01 -35.09 -6.51
CA PHE A 55 -24.52 -33.76 -6.86
C PHE A 55 -24.18 -32.69 -5.81
N GLY A 56 -23.30 -31.76 -6.19
CA GLY A 56 -23.60 -30.32 -6.15
C GLY A 56 -23.19 -29.44 -4.96
N TYR A 57 -22.91 -29.98 -3.77
CA TYR A 57 -22.59 -29.11 -2.61
C TYR A 57 -21.10 -28.78 -2.48
N THR A 58 -20.21 -29.73 -2.79
CA THR A 58 -18.76 -29.51 -2.74
C THR A 58 -18.30 -28.51 -3.81
N SER A 59 -18.82 -28.60 -5.04
CA SER A 59 -18.43 -27.74 -6.16
C SER A 59 -18.84 -26.26 -5.99
N TYR A 60 -20.01 -26.00 -5.41
CA TYR A 60 -20.46 -24.63 -5.16
C TYR A 60 -19.65 -23.96 -4.03
N GLN A 61 -19.40 -24.69 -2.94
CA GLN A 61 -18.55 -24.20 -1.85
C GLN A 61 -17.11 -23.97 -2.32
N ASP A 62 -16.55 -24.87 -3.14
CA ASP A 62 -15.21 -24.71 -3.72
C ASP A 62 -15.13 -23.47 -4.62
N PHE A 63 -16.17 -23.20 -5.40
CA PHE A 63 -16.28 -21.99 -6.23
C PHE A 63 -16.31 -20.70 -5.39
N LEU A 64 -17.10 -20.67 -4.30
CA LEU A 64 -17.14 -19.52 -3.39
C LEU A 64 -15.79 -19.29 -2.71
N ASN A 65 -15.18 -20.37 -2.20
CA ASN A 65 -13.85 -20.32 -1.57
C ASN A 65 -12.77 -19.82 -2.54
N GLN A 66 -12.85 -20.20 -3.82
CA GLN A 66 -11.92 -19.73 -4.83
C GLN A 66 -12.07 -18.23 -5.09
N ARG A 67 -13.31 -17.73 -5.21
CA ARG A 67 -13.56 -16.30 -5.40
C ARG A 67 -13.11 -15.48 -4.20
N GLU A 68 -13.37 -15.94 -2.99
CA GLU A 68 -12.90 -15.30 -1.76
C GLU A 68 -11.37 -15.15 -1.76
N LYS A 69 -10.63 -16.22 -2.09
CA LYS A 69 -9.17 -16.18 -2.19
C LYS A 69 -8.68 -15.13 -3.20
N ILE A 70 -9.37 -14.98 -4.33
CA ILE A 70 -9.01 -14.01 -5.37
C ILE A 70 -9.24 -12.57 -4.89
N VAL A 71 -10.37 -12.30 -4.22
CA VAL A 71 -10.67 -10.99 -3.62
C VAL A 71 -9.63 -10.64 -2.55
N ILE A 72 -9.28 -11.60 -1.70
CA ILE A 72 -8.24 -11.43 -0.68
C ILE A 72 -6.88 -11.17 -1.34
N ALA A 73 -6.50 -11.91 -2.38
CA ALA A 73 -5.24 -11.71 -3.10
C ALA A 73 -5.15 -10.30 -3.71
N HIS A 74 -6.23 -9.81 -4.35
CA HIS A 74 -6.33 -8.44 -4.83
C HIS A 74 -6.09 -7.42 -3.70
N GLY A 75 -6.85 -7.55 -2.61
CA GLY A 75 -6.77 -6.63 -1.47
C GLY A 75 -5.39 -6.62 -0.81
N VAL A 76 -4.79 -7.79 -0.60
CA VAL A 76 -3.46 -7.93 0.01
C VAL A 76 -2.39 -7.32 -0.89
N LEU A 77 -2.37 -7.62 -2.19
CA LEU A 77 -1.37 -7.05 -3.10
C LEU A 77 -1.50 -5.52 -3.22
N ALA A 78 -2.72 -5.01 -3.30
CA ALA A 78 -2.96 -3.57 -3.31
C ALA A 78 -2.51 -2.90 -2.00
N ALA A 79 -2.82 -3.51 -0.85
CA ALA A 79 -2.39 -3.02 0.45
C ALA A 79 -0.87 -3.04 0.61
N LEU A 80 -0.19 -4.12 0.20
CA LEU A 80 1.28 -4.19 0.21
C LEU A 80 1.90 -3.07 -0.63
N ALA A 81 1.37 -2.82 -1.83
CA ALA A 81 1.86 -1.75 -2.67
C ALA A 81 1.71 -0.37 -2.00
N PHE A 82 0.51 0.01 -1.57
CA PHE A 82 0.22 1.37 -1.09
C PHE A 82 0.53 1.64 0.37
N VAL A 83 0.43 0.64 1.24
CA VAL A 83 0.70 0.79 2.67
C VAL A 83 2.15 0.46 3.01
N ILE A 84 2.86 -0.30 2.17
CA ILE A 84 4.25 -0.68 2.47
C ILE A 84 5.21 -0.14 1.42
N PHE A 85 5.17 -0.65 0.18
CA PHE A 85 6.28 -0.46 -0.75
C PHE A 85 6.40 0.99 -1.27
N PHE A 86 5.30 1.61 -1.69
CA PHE A 86 5.31 3.01 -2.16
C PHE A 86 5.78 3.97 -1.05
N PRO A 87 5.18 3.98 0.16
CA PRO A 87 5.64 4.83 1.26
C PRO A 87 7.09 4.54 1.68
N ALA A 88 7.49 3.27 1.78
CA ALA A 88 8.84 2.89 2.19
C ALA A 88 9.89 3.43 1.22
N GLY A 89 9.70 3.25 -0.09
CA GLY A 89 10.64 3.80 -1.08
C GLY A 89 10.68 5.33 -1.06
N ALA A 90 9.54 5.98 -0.79
CA ALA A 90 9.45 7.43 -0.69
C ALA A 90 10.09 7.99 0.60
N ILE A 91 10.02 7.26 1.72
CA ILE A 91 10.72 7.60 2.96
C ILE A 91 12.23 7.39 2.78
N LEU A 92 12.63 6.25 2.18
CA LEU A 92 14.03 5.88 1.98
C LEU A 92 14.81 6.95 1.24
N ILE A 93 14.30 7.50 0.15
CA ILE A 93 15.02 8.55 -0.61
C ILE A 93 15.13 9.88 0.13
N ARG A 94 14.27 10.11 1.14
CA ARG A 94 14.28 11.34 1.94
C ARG A 94 15.22 11.25 3.14
N LEU A 95 15.36 10.05 3.71
CA LEU A 95 16.22 9.80 4.88
C LEU A 95 17.61 9.29 4.48
N GLY A 96 17.72 8.57 3.37
CA GLY A 96 18.98 8.01 2.88
C GLY A 96 19.87 9.09 2.23
N SER A 97 21.09 9.22 2.73
CA SER A 97 22.10 10.17 2.25
C SER A 97 23.24 9.53 1.45
N PHE A 98 23.09 8.28 1.02
CA PHE A 98 24.14 7.52 0.31
C PHE A 98 23.95 7.51 -1.21
N ARG A 99 25.05 7.31 -1.96
CA ARG A 99 25.13 7.46 -3.42
C ARG A 99 24.15 6.57 -4.22
N GLY A 100 23.74 5.43 -3.65
CA GLY A 100 22.80 4.47 -4.25
C GLY A 100 21.33 4.64 -3.84
N ALA A 101 20.97 5.64 -3.02
CA ALA A 101 19.61 5.76 -2.50
C ALA A 101 18.55 5.92 -3.60
N TRP A 102 18.89 6.61 -4.69
CA TRP A 102 18.01 6.79 -5.84
C TRP A 102 17.74 5.49 -6.61
N LEU A 103 18.73 4.59 -6.68
CA LEU A 103 18.58 3.26 -7.30
C LEU A 103 17.64 2.40 -6.46
N ILE A 104 17.88 2.32 -5.15
CA ILE A 104 17.04 1.54 -4.24
C ILE A 104 15.61 2.09 -4.25
N HIS A 105 15.44 3.42 -4.24
CA HIS A 105 14.15 4.06 -4.46
C HIS A 105 13.52 3.59 -5.76
N GLY A 106 14.20 3.76 -6.91
CA GLY A 106 13.68 3.36 -8.21
C GLY A 106 13.28 1.88 -8.27
N LEU A 107 14.12 0.98 -7.77
CA LEU A 107 13.83 -0.46 -7.72
C LEU A 107 12.60 -0.77 -6.86
N LEU A 108 12.50 -0.17 -5.67
CA LEU A 108 11.37 -0.39 -4.79
C LEU A 108 10.07 0.23 -5.35
N GLN A 109 10.14 1.39 -6.03
CA GLN A 109 9.00 1.98 -6.72
C GLN A 109 8.53 1.11 -7.90
N THR A 110 9.47 0.57 -8.69
CA THR A 110 9.14 -0.35 -9.79
C THR A 110 8.51 -1.63 -9.25
N PHE A 111 9.05 -2.18 -8.17
CA PHE A 111 8.46 -3.35 -7.53
C PHE A 111 7.04 -3.08 -7.03
N ALA A 112 6.83 -1.95 -6.34
CA ALA A 112 5.50 -1.51 -5.89
C ALA A 112 4.51 -1.36 -7.05
N LEU A 113 4.97 -0.77 -8.17
CA LEU A 113 4.15 -0.60 -9.37
C LEU A 113 3.76 -1.95 -9.99
N VAL A 114 4.70 -2.89 -10.12
CA VAL A 114 4.40 -4.24 -10.63
C VAL A 114 3.44 -4.98 -9.71
N THR A 115 3.64 -4.90 -8.38
CA THR A 115 2.70 -5.46 -7.40
C THR A 115 1.31 -4.87 -7.57
N TYR A 116 1.19 -3.55 -7.74
CA TYR A 116 -0.10 -2.91 -7.94
C TYR A 116 -0.74 -3.26 -9.29
N ILE A 117 0.04 -3.36 -10.38
CA ILE A 117 -0.46 -3.82 -11.69
C ILE A 117 -1.03 -5.23 -11.57
N ALA A 118 -0.37 -6.13 -10.83
CA ALA A 118 -0.90 -7.47 -10.57
C ALA A 118 -2.22 -7.41 -9.79
N ALA A 119 -2.28 -6.61 -8.72
CA ALA A 119 -3.52 -6.40 -7.96
C ALA A 119 -4.65 -5.85 -8.86
N PHE A 120 -4.36 -4.82 -9.64
CA PHE A 120 -5.30 -4.19 -10.56
C PHE A 120 -5.80 -5.17 -11.63
N GLY A 121 -4.89 -5.98 -12.20
CA GLY A 121 -5.24 -7.04 -13.15
C GLY A 121 -6.22 -8.06 -12.57
N ILE A 122 -6.03 -8.45 -11.31
CA ILE A 122 -7.00 -9.29 -10.59
C ILE A 122 -8.35 -8.58 -10.46
N GLY A 123 -8.36 -7.28 -10.14
CA GLY A 123 -9.58 -6.46 -10.06
C GLY A 123 -10.35 -6.43 -11.38
N VAL A 124 -9.65 -6.15 -12.48
CA VAL A 124 -10.22 -6.17 -13.83
C VAL A 124 -10.77 -7.55 -14.18
N TRP A 125 -10.03 -8.62 -13.85
CA TRP A 125 -10.50 -9.98 -14.04
C TRP A 125 -11.80 -10.25 -13.26
N MET A 126 -11.88 -9.83 -11.99
CA MET A 126 -13.09 -10.04 -11.17
C MET A 126 -14.32 -9.34 -11.76
N VAL A 127 -14.18 -8.08 -12.21
CA VAL A 127 -15.30 -7.33 -12.80
C VAL A 127 -15.76 -7.91 -14.13
N ASN A 128 -14.85 -8.44 -14.95
CA ASN A 128 -15.22 -9.09 -16.21
C ASN A 128 -15.81 -10.50 -16.02
N ASN A 129 -15.71 -11.09 -14.81
CA ASN A 129 -16.23 -12.42 -14.48
C ASN A 129 -17.49 -12.37 -13.60
N VAL A 130 -18.20 -11.23 -13.61
CA VAL A 130 -19.53 -11.08 -13.02
C VAL A 130 -20.48 -10.46 -14.04
N PRO A 131 -21.77 -10.83 -14.04
CA PRO A 131 -22.74 -10.34 -15.04
C PRO A 131 -23.21 -8.89 -14.79
N VAL A 132 -22.69 -8.23 -13.76
CA VAL A 132 -23.04 -6.86 -13.37
C VAL A 132 -21.88 -5.92 -13.67
N ASN A 133 -22.17 -4.74 -14.20
CA ASN A 133 -21.16 -3.71 -14.36
C ASN A 133 -20.80 -3.15 -12.97
N LEU A 134 -19.52 -3.23 -12.62
CA LEU A 134 -18.99 -2.70 -11.36
C LEU A 134 -18.01 -1.54 -11.56
N LEU A 135 -17.70 -1.19 -12.82
CA LEU A 135 -16.68 -0.20 -13.14
C LEU A 135 -17.12 1.24 -12.83
N ASP A 136 -18.42 1.48 -12.62
CA ASP A 136 -19.01 2.76 -12.28
C ASP A 136 -18.96 3.08 -10.77
N HIS A 137 -18.47 2.14 -9.95
CA HIS A 137 -18.28 2.37 -8.52
C HIS A 137 -17.01 3.16 -8.20
N TYR A 138 -17.04 3.85 -7.07
CA TYR A 138 -15.95 4.71 -6.60
C TYR A 138 -14.59 3.99 -6.54
N HIS A 139 -14.55 2.75 -6.06
CA HIS A 139 -13.29 2.03 -5.85
C HIS A 139 -12.58 1.68 -7.17
N PRO A 140 -13.24 1.07 -8.18
CA PRO A 140 -12.65 0.85 -9.50
C PRO A 140 -12.24 2.15 -10.20
N ILE A 141 -13.06 3.20 -10.17
CA ILE A 141 -12.76 4.50 -10.80
C ILE A 141 -11.48 5.09 -10.21
N ILE A 142 -11.39 5.19 -8.88
CA ILE A 142 -10.20 5.71 -8.20
C ILE A 142 -8.99 4.81 -8.48
N GLY A 143 -9.17 3.49 -8.48
CA GLY A 143 -8.12 2.53 -8.80
C GLY A 143 -7.52 2.74 -10.19
N ILE A 144 -8.36 2.97 -11.21
CA ILE A 144 -7.96 3.29 -12.59
C ILE A 144 -7.19 4.60 -12.63
N VAL A 145 -7.74 5.66 -12.02
CA VAL A 145 -7.09 6.98 -11.97
C VAL A 145 -5.70 6.86 -11.33
N VAL A 146 -5.59 6.16 -10.21
CA VAL A 146 -4.32 5.94 -9.50
C VAL A 146 -3.33 5.16 -10.37
N LEU A 147 -3.77 4.12 -11.10
CA LEU A 147 -2.91 3.39 -12.02
C LEU A 147 -2.36 4.29 -13.12
N VAL A 148 -3.21 5.11 -13.75
CA VAL A 148 -2.79 6.06 -14.79
C VAL A 148 -1.77 7.05 -14.23
N LEU A 149 -2.04 7.63 -13.07
CA LEU A 149 -1.09 8.53 -12.38
C LEU A 149 0.26 7.84 -12.12
N LEU A 150 0.25 6.62 -11.61
CA LEU A 150 1.47 5.86 -11.34
C LEU A 150 2.23 5.47 -12.62
N ALA A 151 1.55 5.24 -13.75
CA ALA A 151 2.22 4.95 -15.02
C ALA A 151 3.08 6.13 -15.50
N PHE A 152 2.70 7.38 -15.19
CA PHE A 152 3.52 8.57 -15.47
C PHE A 152 4.67 8.78 -14.49
N GLN A 153 4.63 8.19 -13.28
CA GLN A 153 5.64 8.41 -12.25
C GLN A 153 7.07 8.02 -12.66
N PRO A 154 7.33 6.85 -13.27
CA PRO A 154 8.68 6.47 -13.73
C PRO A 154 9.25 7.45 -14.75
N ILE A 155 8.44 7.90 -15.71
CA ILE A 155 8.84 8.88 -16.74
C ILE A 155 9.26 10.19 -16.06
N LEU A 156 8.39 10.71 -15.18
CA LEU A 156 8.68 11.92 -14.40
C LEU A 156 9.90 11.75 -13.48
N GLY A 157 10.09 10.57 -12.90
CA GLY A 157 11.22 10.23 -12.04
C GLY A 157 12.56 10.25 -12.79
N LEU A 158 12.61 9.66 -13.98
CA LEU A 158 13.80 9.68 -14.84
C LEU A 158 14.14 11.11 -15.31
N LEU A 159 13.11 11.87 -15.74
CA LEU A 159 13.28 13.27 -16.13
C LEU A 159 13.73 14.13 -14.95
N HIS A 160 13.12 13.96 -13.78
CA HIS A 160 13.50 14.64 -12.56
C HIS A 160 14.96 14.34 -12.21
N HIS A 161 15.36 13.07 -12.16
CA HIS A 161 16.72 12.68 -11.79
C HIS A 161 17.77 13.25 -12.76
N SER A 162 17.53 13.10 -14.07
CA SER A 162 18.43 13.63 -15.12
C SER A 162 18.58 15.16 -15.01
N LYS A 163 17.46 15.89 -14.89
CA LYS A 163 17.49 17.35 -14.81
C LYS A 163 18.04 17.85 -13.47
N PHE A 164 17.78 17.15 -12.37
CA PHE A 164 18.31 17.50 -11.05
C PHE A 164 19.82 17.30 -10.99
N LYS A 165 20.34 16.20 -11.55
CA LYS A 165 21.79 15.97 -11.69
C LYS A 165 22.46 17.04 -12.54
N LYS A 166 21.78 17.52 -13.60
CA LYS A 166 22.33 18.55 -14.50
C LYS A 166 22.31 19.96 -13.91
N HIS A 167 21.25 20.36 -13.20
CA HIS A 167 21.06 21.76 -12.78
C HIS A 167 21.25 22.00 -11.29
N GLY A 168 21.36 20.95 -10.46
CA GLY A 168 21.48 21.07 -8.99
C GLY A 168 20.27 21.69 -8.28
N ARG A 169 19.23 22.09 -9.01
CA ARG A 169 18.03 22.77 -8.50
C ARG A 169 16.74 22.08 -8.94
N ARG A 170 15.65 22.39 -8.25
CA ARG A 170 14.32 21.90 -8.63
C ARG A 170 13.92 22.47 -9.98
N THR A 171 13.43 21.58 -10.83
CA THR A 171 12.79 21.90 -12.11
C THR A 171 11.30 21.64 -12.03
N ILE A 172 10.53 22.07 -13.03
CA ILE A 172 9.08 21.80 -13.10
C ILE A 172 8.79 20.28 -12.98
N TRP A 173 9.64 19.45 -13.56
CA TRP A 173 9.60 17.98 -13.46
C TRP A 173 9.76 17.46 -12.03
N THR A 174 10.53 18.17 -11.20
CA THR A 174 10.71 17.82 -9.78
C THR A 174 9.40 18.01 -9.03
N TYR A 175 8.71 19.13 -9.25
CA TYR A 175 7.43 19.41 -8.62
C TYR A 175 6.35 18.44 -9.12
N GLY A 176 6.30 18.19 -10.42
CA GLY A 176 5.39 17.20 -11.02
C GLY A 176 5.57 15.81 -10.42
N HIS A 177 6.80 15.29 -10.36
CA HIS A 177 7.09 13.98 -9.76
C HIS A 177 6.66 13.92 -8.29
N LEU A 178 7.05 14.92 -7.48
CA LEU A 178 6.75 14.96 -6.05
C LEU A 178 5.25 15.05 -5.74
N TRP A 179 4.53 15.97 -6.38
CA TRP A 179 3.09 16.17 -6.11
C TRP A 179 2.24 15.04 -6.64
N LEU A 180 2.53 14.56 -7.86
CA LEU A 180 1.79 13.43 -8.43
C LEU A 180 2.00 12.17 -7.60
N GLY A 181 3.22 11.92 -7.12
CA GLY A 181 3.49 10.81 -6.20
C GLY A 181 2.74 10.95 -4.87
N ARG A 182 2.63 12.17 -4.32
CA ARG A 182 1.89 12.42 -3.07
C ARG A 182 0.40 12.16 -3.21
N ILE A 183 -0.19 12.64 -4.31
CA ILE A 183 -1.60 12.43 -4.64
C ILE A 183 -1.86 10.93 -4.84
N ALA A 184 -1.04 10.26 -5.66
CA ALA A 184 -1.22 8.85 -5.96
C ALA A 184 -1.13 7.94 -4.72
N ILE A 185 -0.15 8.15 -3.83
CA ILE A 185 -0.03 7.36 -2.59
C ILE A 185 -1.24 7.58 -1.68
N THR A 186 -1.66 8.84 -1.50
CA THR A 186 -2.79 9.17 -0.62
C THR A 186 -4.10 8.59 -1.16
N LEU A 187 -4.36 8.78 -2.46
CA LEU A 187 -5.53 8.20 -3.12
C LEU A 187 -5.51 6.67 -3.06
N GLY A 188 -4.36 6.03 -3.25
CA GLY A 188 -4.26 4.57 -3.19
C GLY A 188 -4.56 4.00 -1.80
N ILE A 189 -4.10 4.66 -0.72
CA ILE A 189 -4.44 4.29 0.66
C ILE A 189 -5.94 4.47 0.93
N ILE A 190 -6.52 5.60 0.54
CA ILE A 190 -7.96 5.82 0.67
C ILE A 190 -8.72 4.76 -0.14
N ASN A 191 -8.26 4.46 -1.35
CA ASN A 191 -8.90 3.48 -2.23
C ASN A 191 -8.87 2.06 -1.66
N GLY A 192 -7.84 1.67 -0.90
CA GLY A 192 -7.82 0.38 -0.23
C GLY A 192 -8.86 0.28 0.89
N GLY A 193 -9.08 1.37 1.64
CA GLY A 193 -10.19 1.46 2.61
C GLY A 193 -11.55 1.36 1.93
N LEU A 194 -11.73 2.11 0.84
CA LEU A 194 -12.93 2.06 0.00
C LEU A 194 -13.14 0.67 -0.64
N GLY A 195 -12.06 -0.06 -0.96
CA GLY A 195 -12.13 -1.42 -1.49
C GLY A 195 -12.73 -2.42 -0.50
N MET A 196 -12.45 -2.27 0.80
CA MET A 196 -13.09 -3.09 1.85
C MET A 196 -14.58 -2.78 1.99
N LEU A 197 -14.96 -1.50 1.92
CA LEU A 197 -16.37 -1.09 1.90
C LEU A 197 -17.08 -1.67 0.67
N PHE A 198 -16.48 -1.50 -0.50
CA PHE A 198 -17.01 -2.00 -1.77
C PHE A 198 -17.17 -3.53 -1.78
N ALA A 199 -16.19 -4.27 -1.26
CA ALA A 199 -16.27 -5.73 -1.11
C ALA A 199 -17.44 -6.17 -0.21
N THR A 200 -17.70 -5.39 0.85
CA THR A 200 -18.82 -5.63 1.79
C THR A 200 -20.17 -5.35 1.14
N GLU A 201 -20.30 -4.20 0.46
CA GLU A 201 -21.54 -3.78 -0.23
C GLU A 201 -21.94 -4.75 -1.35
N THR A 202 -20.96 -5.23 -2.11
CA THR A 202 -21.14 -6.22 -3.18
C THR A 202 -21.25 -7.67 -2.70
N ARG A 203 -21.07 -7.90 -1.38
CA ARG A 203 -21.02 -9.23 -0.75
C ARG A 203 -19.98 -10.18 -1.36
N MET A 204 -18.97 -9.66 -2.06
CA MET A 204 -17.87 -10.45 -2.60
C MET A 204 -16.96 -10.98 -1.51
N PHE A 205 -16.80 -10.19 -0.45
CA PHE A 205 -16.08 -10.55 0.75
C PHE A 205 -16.51 -9.61 1.86
N VAL A 206 -16.78 -10.14 3.06
CA VAL A 206 -17.13 -9.33 4.23
C VAL A 206 -15.96 -9.37 5.21
N PRO A 207 -15.09 -8.33 5.23
CA PRO A 207 -14.00 -8.27 6.18
C PRO A 207 -14.55 -8.25 7.61
N THR A 208 -13.86 -8.96 8.50
CA THR A 208 -14.12 -8.87 9.93
C THR A 208 -13.85 -7.43 10.43
N ARG A 209 -14.51 -7.03 11.52
CA ARG A 209 -14.22 -5.74 12.18
C ARG A 209 -12.73 -5.59 12.51
N GLY A 210 -12.08 -6.67 12.93
CA GLY A 210 -10.64 -6.70 13.20
C GLY A 210 -9.80 -6.36 11.97
N GLN A 211 -10.13 -6.92 10.78
CA GLN A 211 -9.43 -6.61 9.54
C GLN A 211 -9.59 -5.15 9.11
N MET A 212 -10.80 -4.59 9.23
CA MET A 212 -11.06 -3.19 8.91
C MET A 212 -10.28 -2.25 9.84
N ILE A 213 -10.29 -2.54 11.15
CA ILE A 213 -9.54 -1.77 12.15
C ILE A 213 -8.03 -1.89 11.91
N ALA A 214 -7.52 -3.11 11.68
CA ALA A 214 -6.11 -3.35 11.43
C ALA A 214 -5.61 -2.57 10.22
N TYR A 215 -6.34 -2.65 9.09
CA TYR A 215 -6.00 -1.87 7.91
C TYR A 215 -6.03 -0.37 8.19
N GLY A 216 -7.12 0.14 8.80
CA GLY A 216 -7.27 1.57 9.07
C GLY A 216 -6.16 2.13 9.97
N VAL A 217 -5.81 1.42 11.05
CA VAL A 217 -4.75 1.82 11.97
C VAL A 217 -3.38 1.78 11.28
N VAL A 218 -3.04 0.66 10.63
CA VAL A 218 -1.71 0.51 9.99
C VAL A 218 -1.54 1.50 8.85
N ALA A 219 -2.54 1.61 7.96
CA ALA A 219 -2.50 2.54 6.84
C ALA A 219 -2.44 4.00 7.31
N GLY A 220 -3.21 4.36 8.34
CA GLY A 220 -3.18 5.69 8.96
C GLY A 220 -1.81 6.04 9.55
N LEU A 221 -1.22 5.13 10.33
CA LEU A 221 0.10 5.34 10.95
C LEU A 221 1.21 5.48 9.90
N VAL A 222 1.22 4.61 8.89
CA VAL A 222 2.18 4.70 7.77
C VAL A 222 1.99 6.02 7.03
N TRP A 223 0.75 6.40 6.71
CA TRP A 223 0.48 7.63 5.98
C TRP A 223 0.97 8.84 6.77
N LEU A 224 0.68 8.91 8.08
CA LEU A 224 1.16 9.97 8.97
C LEU A 224 2.68 10.02 9.04
N LEU A 225 3.35 8.87 9.16
CA LEU A 225 4.81 8.78 9.15
C LEU A 225 5.38 9.31 7.82
N TRP A 226 4.85 8.84 6.69
CA TRP A 226 5.29 9.25 5.36
C TRP A 226 5.05 10.74 5.09
N VAL A 227 3.90 11.30 5.52
CA VAL A 227 3.60 12.73 5.44
C VAL A 227 4.59 13.51 6.31
N SER A 228 4.82 13.08 7.55
CA SER A 228 5.73 13.75 8.49
C SER A 228 7.15 13.82 7.93
N VAL A 229 7.67 12.69 7.41
CA VAL A 229 8.98 12.65 6.73
C VAL A 229 9.00 13.53 5.48
N SER A 230 7.91 13.56 4.71
CA SER A 230 7.79 14.37 3.50
C SER A 230 7.80 15.88 3.79
N VAL A 231 7.15 16.30 4.88
CA VAL A 231 7.11 17.70 5.33
C VAL A 231 8.44 18.08 5.96
N PHE A 232 8.98 17.26 6.86
CA PHE A 232 10.28 17.52 7.49
C PHE A 232 11.41 17.64 6.46
N GLY A 233 11.44 16.73 5.48
CA GLY A 233 12.41 16.76 4.39
C GLY A 233 12.30 18.02 3.52
N GLU A 234 11.11 18.62 3.40
CA GLU A 234 10.90 19.89 2.70
C GLU A 234 11.41 21.07 3.53
N VAL A 235 11.00 21.14 4.80
CA VAL A 235 11.36 22.21 5.73
C VAL A 235 12.88 22.28 5.93
N LYS A 236 13.55 21.13 6.13
CA LYS A 236 15.01 21.06 6.28
C LYS A 236 15.73 21.69 5.09
N ARG A 237 15.32 21.34 3.85
CA ARG A 237 15.93 21.85 2.62
C ARG A 237 15.71 23.35 2.42
N VAL A 238 14.53 23.87 2.79
CA VAL A 238 14.25 25.32 2.74
C VAL A 238 15.13 26.07 3.73
N ARG A 239 15.31 25.55 4.95
CA ARG A 239 16.19 26.14 5.97
C ARG A 239 17.65 26.14 5.53
N GLU A 240 18.14 25.04 4.94
CA GLU A 240 19.51 24.95 4.41
C GLU A 240 19.76 25.99 3.30
N ARG A 241 18.83 26.13 2.34
CA ARG A 241 18.93 27.16 1.29
C ARG A 241 18.97 28.58 1.83
N ARG A 242 18.11 28.91 2.79
CA ARG A 242 18.13 30.24 3.44
C ARG A 242 19.46 30.50 4.14
N ARG A 243 19.99 29.51 4.86
CA ARG A 243 21.30 29.62 5.54
C ARG A 243 22.44 29.89 4.56
N VAL A 244 22.45 29.25 3.39
CA VAL A 244 23.47 29.48 2.36
C VAL A 244 23.36 30.90 1.80
N SER A 245 22.16 31.33 1.40
CA SER A 245 21.93 32.68 0.88
C SER A 245 22.29 33.79 1.89
N THR A 246 21.97 33.61 3.18
CA THR A 246 22.37 34.57 4.22
C THR A 246 23.90 34.66 4.37
N LYS A 247 24.61 33.52 4.28
CA LYS A 247 26.07 33.51 4.35
C LYS A 247 26.71 34.18 3.13
N GLU A 248 26.18 33.93 1.93
CA GLU A 248 26.65 34.57 0.70
C GLU A 248 26.49 36.10 0.78
N ALA A 249 25.32 36.58 1.24
CA ALA A 249 25.08 38.01 1.43
C ALA A 249 26.00 38.65 2.49
N GLU A 250 26.34 37.93 3.57
CA GLU A 250 27.27 38.41 4.59
C GLU A 250 28.72 38.51 4.06
N LEU A 251 29.11 37.61 3.16
CA LEU A 251 30.44 37.63 2.53
C LEU A 251 30.55 38.76 1.51
N GLU A 252 29.58 38.90 0.60
CA GLU A 252 29.55 40.01 -0.37
C GLU A 252 29.56 41.38 0.33
N GLY A 253 28.82 41.50 1.45
CA GLY A 253 28.83 42.71 2.26
C GLY A 253 30.20 43.02 2.85
N LYS A 254 31.01 42.02 3.24
CA LYS A 254 32.36 42.25 3.79
C LYS A 254 33.37 42.65 2.71
N ASP A 255 33.26 42.09 1.52
CA ASP A 255 34.16 42.40 0.40
C ASP A 255 33.96 43.82 -0.15
N GLN A 256 32.79 44.44 0.07
CA GLN A 256 32.53 45.82 -0.35
C GLN A 256 33.13 46.91 0.56
N TYR A 257 33.58 46.55 1.78
CA TYR A 257 34.17 47.50 2.73
C TYR A 257 35.63 47.18 3.08
N ALA A 258 36.25 46.25 2.36
CA ALA A 258 37.68 45.92 2.42
C ALA A 258 38.43 46.57 1.26
#